data_AF-A0A8D2LE38-F1
#
_entry.id   AF-A0A8D2LE38-F1
#
_cell.length_a   1.000
_cell.length_b   1.000
_cell.length_c   1.000
_cell.angle_alpha   90.00
_cell.angle_beta   90.00
_cell.angle_gamma   90.00
#
_symmetry.space_group_name_H-M   'P 1'
#
loop_
_entity.id
_entity.type
_entity.pdbx_description
1 polymer ?
#
loop_
_entity_poly.entity_id
_entity_poly.type
_entity_poly.pdbx_seq_one_letter_code
_entity_poly.pdbx_strand_id
1 'polypeptide(L)'
;MTLDLESLQSIREFTAAFKSTNLSLHVLICNAAILGAPWQLTEDGLESTFQVNHLGHFYLIKLLEGVLRRSAPARIVMVSSESHRFTEIKDRSGKLDFNMLSPSKKEYWAMLAYNRSKLCNILLSNELNRRLSPYGVISNAVHPGNMMYTSIHRNWWVYTVLFTLARPFTKSMVSE
;
A
#
# COMPACT_ATOMS: atom_id res chain seq x y z
N MET A 1 -10.22 6.71 17.08
CA MET A 1 -8.98 7.02 16.32
C MET A 1 -9.31 6.84 14.85
N THR A 2 -9.12 7.89 14.05
CA THR A 2 -9.38 7.86 12.60
C THR A 2 -8.03 7.87 11.88
N LEU A 3 -7.93 7.17 10.76
CA LEU A 3 -6.73 7.13 9.93
C LEU A 3 -7.13 7.30 8.47
N ASP A 4 -6.74 8.43 7.88
CA ASP A 4 -6.80 8.66 6.45
C ASP A 4 -5.37 8.68 5.89
N LEU A 5 -5.09 7.81 4.92
CA LEU A 5 -3.76 7.73 4.29
C LEU A 5 -3.56 8.79 3.20
N GLU A 6 -4.64 9.46 2.76
CA GLU A 6 -4.59 10.60 1.84
C GLU A 6 -4.14 11.90 2.54
N SER A 7 -3.99 11.89 3.87
CA SER A 7 -3.54 13.02 4.69
C SER A 7 -2.36 12.63 5.60
N LEU A 8 -1.19 13.24 5.39
CA LEU A 8 -0.04 13.06 6.28
C LEU A 8 -0.33 13.60 7.69
N GLN A 9 -1.21 14.59 7.81
CA GLN A 9 -1.67 15.10 9.10
C GLN A 9 -2.50 14.05 9.84
N SER A 10 -3.47 13.43 9.18
CA SER A 10 -4.26 12.33 9.76
C SER A 10 -3.38 11.19 10.25
N ILE A 11 -2.34 10.81 9.48
CA ILE A 11 -1.38 9.78 9.89
C ILE A 11 -0.64 10.20 11.17
N ARG A 12 -0.16 11.45 11.27
CA ARG A 12 0.50 11.95 12.49
C ARG A 12 -0.42 11.86 13.70
N GLU A 13 -1.64 12.36 13.57
CA GLU A 13 -2.63 12.37 14.64
C GLU A 13 -3.01 10.96 15.09
N PHE A 14 -3.24 10.05 14.13
CA PHE A 14 -3.50 8.65 14.42
C PHE A 14 -2.34 8.02 15.22
N THR A 15 -1.09 8.22 14.78
CA THR A 15 0.06 7.62 15.48
C THR A 15 0.29 8.22 16.86
N ALA A 16 0.03 9.52 17.05
CA ALA A 16 0.08 10.16 18.36
C ALA A 16 -0.99 9.59 19.31
N ALA A 17 -2.23 9.46 18.81
CA ALA A 17 -3.33 8.86 19.57
C ALA A 17 -3.08 7.38 19.88
N PHE A 18 -2.53 6.61 18.95
CA PHE A 18 -2.15 5.21 19.21
C PHE A 18 -1.07 5.11 20.28
N LYS A 19 -0.01 5.95 20.19
CA LYS A 19 1.07 5.96 21.18
C LYS A 19 0.59 6.32 22.59
N SER A 20 -0.41 7.19 22.73
CA SER A 20 -0.94 7.57 24.06
C SER A 20 -1.70 6.43 24.76
N THR A 21 -2.09 5.38 24.03
CA THR A 21 -2.69 4.18 24.64
C THR A 21 -1.68 3.33 25.41
N ASN A 22 -0.37 3.52 25.16
CA ASN A 22 0.71 2.68 25.68
C ASN A 22 0.54 1.18 25.37
N LEU A 23 -0.25 0.82 24.35
CA LEU A 23 -0.40 -0.56 23.91
C LEU A 23 0.79 -1.01 23.05
N SER A 24 1.14 -2.29 23.18
CA SER A 24 2.09 -2.95 22.28
C SER A 24 1.50 -3.12 20.88
N LEU A 25 2.35 -2.99 19.87
CA LEU A 25 2.01 -3.22 18.47
C LEU A 25 2.78 -4.43 17.94
N HIS A 26 2.20 -5.62 18.08
CA HIS A 26 2.81 -6.86 17.61
C HIS A 26 2.58 -7.12 16.11
N VAL A 27 1.51 -6.57 15.52
CA VAL A 27 1.19 -6.78 14.11
C VAL A 27 0.67 -5.49 13.49
N LEU A 28 1.27 -5.09 12.36
CA LEU A 28 0.79 -4.00 11.51
C LEU A 28 0.52 -4.52 10.10
N ILE A 29 -0.72 -4.42 9.64
CA ILE A 29 -1.13 -4.85 8.29
C ILE A 29 -1.43 -3.61 7.44
N CYS A 30 -0.58 -3.36 6.46
CA CYS A 30 -0.71 -2.26 5.51
C CYS A 30 -1.57 -2.73 4.32
N ASN A 31 -2.89 -2.74 4.53
CA ASN A 31 -3.88 -3.29 3.58
C ASN A 31 -4.53 -2.23 2.68
N ALA A 32 -4.82 -1.05 3.21
CA ALA A 32 -5.61 -0.04 2.51
C ALA A 32 -5.01 0.36 1.16
N ALA A 33 -5.86 0.49 0.15
CA ALA A 33 -5.47 0.92 -1.19
C ALA A 33 -6.66 1.49 -1.98
N ILE A 34 -6.36 2.34 -2.96
CA ILE A 34 -7.26 2.78 -4.02
C ILE A 34 -6.80 2.25 -5.38
N LEU A 35 -7.77 2.02 -6.27
CA LEU A 35 -7.57 1.50 -7.62
C LEU A 35 -8.53 2.24 -8.56
N GLY A 36 -8.06 2.57 -9.77
CA GLY A 36 -8.92 3.14 -10.81
C GLY A 36 -9.39 4.58 -10.56
N ALA A 37 -8.81 5.28 -9.57
CA ALA A 37 -9.12 6.67 -9.31
C ALA A 37 -8.57 7.58 -10.42
N PRO A 38 -9.24 8.71 -10.75
CA PRO A 38 -8.67 9.73 -11.64
C PRO A 38 -7.41 10.34 -11.02
N TRP A 39 -6.56 10.93 -11.85
CA TRP A 39 -5.40 11.67 -11.33
C TRP A 39 -5.88 12.86 -10.50
N GLN A 40 -5.41 12.95 -9.27
CA GLN A 40 -5.62 14.09 -8.39
C GLN A 40 -4.43 14.23 -7.42
N LEU A 41 -4.27 15.44 -6.91
CA LEU A 41 -3.36 15.71 -5.80
C LEU A 41 -4.15 15.65 -4.50
N THR A 42 -3.52 15.08 -3.48
CA THR A 42 -3.97 15.15 -2.09
C THR A 42 -3.76 16.56 -1.53
N GLU A 43 -4.22 16.80 -0.30
CA GLU A 43 -3.90 18.04 0.43
C GLU A 43 -2.39 18.23 0.67
N ASP A 44 -1.62 17.13 0.65
CA ASP A 44 -0.16 17.14 0.78
C ASP A 44 0.57 17.40 -0.56
N GLY A 45 -0.17 17.59 -1.65
CA GLY A 45 0.40 17.85 -2.97
C GLY A 45 1.03 16.63 -3.66
N LEU A 46 0.66 15.41 -3.25
CA LEU A 46 1.15 14.16 -3.81
C LEU A 46 0.07 13.49 -4.66
N GLU A 47 0.46 12.66 -5.63
CA GLU A 47 -0.51 11.89 -6.43
C GLU A 47 -1.25 10.90 -5.52
N SER A 48 -2.59 10.95 -5.56
CA SER A 48 -3.46 10.23 -4.61
C SER A 48 -3.22 8.72 -4.51
N THR A 49 -3.05 8.02 -5.63
CA THR A 49 -2.82 6.56 -5.66
C THR A 49 -1.48 6.24 -5.01
N PHE A 50 -0.43 6.97 -5.38
CA PHE A 50 0.90 6.77 -4.82
C PHE A 50 0.95 7.12 -3.33
N GLN A 51 0.27 8.19 -2.91
CA GLN A 51 0.18 8.54 -1.50
C GLN A 51 -0.56 7.47 -0.70
N VAL A 52 -1.81 7.17 -1.04
CA VAL A 52 -2.64 6.25 -0.26
C VAL A 52 -2.05 4.84 -0.24
N ASN A 53 -1.59 4.34 -1.40
CA ASN A 53 -1.17 2.95 -1.50
C ASN A 53 0.26 2.71 -1.01
N HIS A 54 1.09 3.75 -0.93
CA HIS A 54 2.51 3.61 -0.60
C HIS A 54 3.03 4.63 0.41
N LEU A 55 3.02 5.93 0.11
CA LEU A 55 3.68 6.94 0.97
C LEU A 55 3.02 7.05 2.35
N GLY A 56 1.70 6.94 2.42
CA GLY A 56 0.94 6.95 3.67
C GLY A 56 1.33 5.76 4.56
N HIS A 57 1.40 4.55 4.00
CA HIS A 57 1.86 3.36 4.71
C HIS A 57 3.32 3.49 5.15
N PHE A 58 4.19 3.98 4.26
CA PHE A 58 5.60 4.23 4.59
C PHE A 58 5.74 5.17 5.79
N TYR A 59 5.01 6.28 5.77
CA TYR A 59 5.06 7.29 6.82
C TYR A 59 4.47 6.77 8.14
N LEU A 60 3.34 6.05 8.07
CA LEU A 60 2.74 5.37 9.22
C LEU A 60 3.73 4.42 9.91
N ILE A 61 4.39 3.55 9.13
CA ILE A 61 5.41 2.62 9.63
C ILE A 61 6.56 3.38 10.26
N LYS A 62 7.05 4.45 9.61
CA LYS A 62 8.15 5.26 10.14
C LYS A 62 7.84 5.87 11.50
N LEU A 63 6.62 6.39 11.67
CA LEU A 63 6.18 6.97 12.94
C LEU A 63 5.98 5.91 14.03
N LEU A 64 5.61 4.68 13.67
CA LEU A 64 5.38 3.57 14.59
C LEU A 64 6.62 2.66 14.80
N GLU A 65 7.73 2.91 14.10
CA GLU A 65 8.94 2.06 14.11
C GLU A 65 9.45 1.82 15.55
N GLY A 66 9.50 2.87 16.38
CA GLY A 66 9.91 2.74 17.77
C GLY A 66 8.95 1.89 18.62
N VAL A 67 7.65 1.93 18.34
CA VAL A 67 6.65 1.11 19.04
C VAL A 67 6.79 -0.35 18.62
N LEU A 68 6.93 -0.61 17.32
CA LEU A 68 7.15 -1.95 16.77
C LEU A 68 8.39 -2.62 17.38
N ARG A 69 9.50 -1.88 17.47
CA ARG A 69 10.75 -2.38 18.08
C ARG A 69 10.60 -2.70 19.57
N ARG A 70 9.91 -1.85 20.33
CA ARG A 70 9.61 -2.13 21.75
C ARG A 70 8.63 -3.29 21.94
N SER A 71 7.79 -3.55 20.95
CA SER A 71 6.79 -4.62 20.95
C SER A 71 7.33 -5.93 20.39
N ALA A 72 8.62 -6.02 20.10
CA ALA A 72 9.22 -7.22 19.54
C ALA A 72 8.94 -8.45 20.44
N PRO A 73 8.59 -9.62 19.87
CA PRO A 73 8.53 -9.91 18.44
C PRO A 73 7.32 -9.23 17.76
N ALA A 74 7.57 -8.58 16.62
CA ALA A 74 6.53 -7.88 15.86
C ALA A 74 6.61 -8.17 14.35
N ARG A 75 5.49 -7.95 13.65
CA ARG A 75 5.35 -8.23 12.21
C ARG A 75 4.74 -7.07 11.46
N ILE A 76 5.29 -6.77 10.30
CA ILE A 76 4.71 -5.86 9.31
C ILE A 76 4.29 -6.69 8.10
N VAL A 77 3.05 -6.53 7.65
CA VAL A 77 2.53 -7.18 6.45
C VAL A 77 2.13 -6.13 5.43
N MET A 78 2.86 -6.07 4.32
CA MET A 78 2.55 -5.19 3.19
C MET A 78 1.66 -5.91 2.18
N VAL A 79 0.44 -5.44 1.96
CA VAL A 79 -0.45 -6.02 0.95
C VAL A 79 -0.08 -5.51 -0.44
N SER A 80 0.38 -6.43 -1.28
CA SER A 80 0.74 -6.20 -2.68
C SER A 80 -0.22 -6.95 -3.64
N SER A 81 0.15 -7.03 -4.92
CA SER A 81 -0.66 -7.54 -6.03
C SER A 81 0.28 -8.15 -7.07
N GLU A 82 -0.13 -9.21 -7.79
CA GLU A 82 0.60 -9.71 -8.97
C GLU A 82 0.84 -8.62 -10.04
N SER A 83 0.01 -7.57 -10.02
CA SER A 83 0.15 -6.43 -10.92
C SER A 83 1.46 -5.64 -10.75
N HIS A 84 2.20 -5.84 -9.65
CA HIS A 84 3.54 -5.27 -9.43
C HIS A 84 4.55 -5.63 -10.53
N ARG A 85 4.30 -6.69 -11.32
CA ARG A 85 5.14 -7.12 -12.42
C ARG A 85 5.04 -6.20 -13.66
N PHE A 86 3.98 -5.40 -13.75
CA PHE A 86 3.64 -4.60 -14.95
C PHE A 86 3.75 -3.08 -14.68
N THR A 87 4.95 -2.59 -14.41
CA THR A 87 5.18 -1.22 -13.91
C THR A 87 5.77 -0.24 -14.92
N GLU A 88 6.42 -0.73 -15.97
CA GLU A 88 7.06 0.09 -17.01
C GLU A 88 7.83 1.29 -16.45
N ILE A 89 8.69 1.05 -15.44
CA ILE A 89 9.51 2.08 -14.77
C ILE A 89 10.95 2.08 -15.27
N LYS A 90 11.14 2.02 -16.59
CA LYS A 90 12.47 2.02 -17.20
C LYS A 90 12.69 3.30 -18.00
N ASP A 91 13.87 3.90 -17.83
CA ASP A 91 14.36 4.95 -18.71
C ASP A 91 14.70 4.40 -20.10
N ARG A 92 15.12 5.30 -21.01
CA ARG A 92 15.53 4.95 -22.38
C ARG A 92 16.73 3.98 -22.44
N SER A 93 17.50 3.86 -21.36
CA SER A 93 18.64 2.95 -21.22
C SER A 93 18.27 1.60 -20.60
N GLY A 94 17.00 1.42 -20.22
CA GLY A 94 16.50 0.21 -19.57
C GLY A 94 16.73 0.18 -18.05
N LYS A 95 17.24 1.26 -17.45
CA LYS A 95 17.47 1.38 -16.00
C LYS A 95 16.21 1.84 -15.30
N LEU A 96 16.09 1.52 -14.01
CA LEU A 96 14.97 1.98 -13.19
C LEU A 96 14.95 3.51 -13.10
N ASP A 97 13.84 4.12 -13.50
CA ASP A 97 13.61 5.56 -13.36
C ASP A 97 12.66 5.82 -12.19
N PHE A 98 13.22 6.27 -11.08
CA PHE A 98 12.45 6.57 -9.87
C PHE A 98 11.52 7.78 -10.03
N ASN A 99 11.79 8.67 -10.99
CA ASN A 99 10.91 9.81 -11.27
C ASN A 99 9.55 9.35 -11.82
N MET A 100 9.48 8.13 -12.38
CA MET A 100 8.25 7.55 -12.90
C MET A 100 7.38 6.92 -11.82
N LEU A 101 7.85 6.77 -10.58
CA LEU A 101 7.07 6.12 -9.51
C LEU A 101 5.76 6.87 -9.21
N SER A 102 5.82 8.21 -9.20
CA SER A 102 4.67 9.08 -9.07
C SER A 102 4.37 9.74 -10.42
N PRO A 103 3.43 9.19 -11.21
CA PRO A 103 3.15 9.71 -12.55
C PRO A 103 2.62 11.14 -12.55
N SER A 104 3.09 11.94 -13.51
CA SER A 104 2.53 13.26 -13.79
C SER A 104 1.10 13.15 -14.35
N LYS A 105 0.32 14.24 -14.28
CA LYS A 105 -1.05 14.26 -14.84
C LYS A 105 -1.11 13.84 -16.32
N LYS A 106 -0.07 14.18 -17.10
CA LYS A 106 -0.01 13.89 -18.55
C LYS A 106 0.26 12.42 -18.86
N GLU A 107 0.96 11.74 -17.96
CA GLU A 107 1.42 10.35 -18.13
C GLU A 107 0.60 9.38 -17.25
N TYR A 108 -0.48 9.88 -16.64
CA TYR A 108 -1.26 9.11 -15.70
C TYR A 108 -2.11 8.07 -16.41
N TRP A 109 -1.86 6.82 -16.03
CA TRP A 109 -2.77 5.72 -16.25
C TRP A 109 -3.02 5.03 -14.91
N ALA A 110 -4.28 4.98 -14.47
CA ALA A 110 -4.64 4.56 -13.11
C ALA A 110 -4.13 3.16 -12.76
N MET A 111 -4.13 2.23 -13.72
CA MET A 111 -3.56 0.89 -13.52
C MET A 111 -2.05 0.93 -13.38
N LEU A 112 -1.34 1.77 -14.14
CA LEU A 112 0.11 1.89 -14.02
C LEU A 112 0.51 2.47 -12.67
N ALA A 113 -0.19 3.52 -12.23
CA ALA A 113 0.00 4.12 -10.90
C ALA A 113 -0.22 3.07 -9.80
N TYR A 114 -1.29 2.28 -9.91
CA TYR A 114 -1.56 1.17 -9.00
C TYR A 114 -0.43 0.12 -9.03
N ASN A 115 -0.01 -0.35 -10.20
CA ASN A 115 1.05 -1.35 -10.35
C ASN A 115 2.36 -0.87 -9.72
N ARG A 116 2.75 0.38 -10.00
CA ARG A 116 3.94 1.02 -9.43
C ARG A 116 3.85 1.08 -7.91
N SER A 117 2.71 1.50 -7.36
CA SER A 117 2.50 1.51 -5.89
C SER A 117 2.62 0.12 -5.26
N LYS A 118 2.14 -0.94 -5.94
CA LYS A 118 2.22 -2.32 -5.45
C LYS A 118 3.63 -2.90 -5.53
N LEU A 119 4.43 -2.50 -6.52
CA LEU A 119 5.87 -2.77 -6.55
C LEU A 119 6.59 -2.07 -5.38
N CYS A 120 6.29 -0.80 -5.13
CA CYS A 120 6.87 -0.06 -4.02
C CYS A 120 6.58 -0.73 -2.66
N ASN A 121 5.42 -1.35 -2.47
CA ASN A 121 5.10 -2.10 -1.26
C ASN A 121 5.97 -3.35 -1.06
N ILE A 122 6.33 -4.05 -2.15
CA ILE A 122 7.26 -5.19 -2.08
C ILE A 122 8.67 -4.72 -1.72
N LEU A 123 9.15 -3.68 -2.42
CA LEU A 123 10.47 -3.11 -2.18
C LEU A 123 10.59 -2.57 -0.74
N LEU A 124 9.55 -1.90 -0.25
CA LEU A 124 9.49 -1.42 1.12
C LEU A 124 9.50 -2.57 2.12
N SER A 125 8.73 -3.64 1.90
CA SER A 125 8.76 -4.79 2.80
C SER A 125 10.15 -5.41 2.89
N ASN A 126 10.84 -5.57 1.75
CA ASN A 126 12.20 -6.12 1.73
C ASN A 126 13.17 -5.23 2.53
N GLU A 127 13.07 -3.92 2.34
CA GLU A 127 13.93 -2.96 3.02
C GLU A 127 13.62 -2.86 4.53
N LEU A 128 12.34 -2.92 4.91
CA LEU A 128 11.93 -2.99 6.31
C LEU A 128 12.45 -4.25 6.98
N ASN A 129 12.34 -5.41 6.33
CA ASN A 129 12.86 -6.66 6.88
C ASN A 129 14.38 -6.58 7.05
N ARG A 130 15.10 -6.06 6.06
CA ARG A 130 16.56 -5.87 6.13
C ARG A 130 16.96 -4.97 7.30
N ARG A 131 16.23 -3.89 7.54
CA ARG A 131 16.55 -2.90 8.59
C ARG A 131 16.06 -3.29 9.99
N LEU A 132 14.92 -3.96 10.09
CA LEU A 132 14.22 -4.15 11.35
C LEU A 132 14.29 -5.56 11.91
N SER A 133 14.68 -6.56 11.12
CA SER A 133 14.88 -7.93 11.61
C SER A 133 15.93 -8.04 12.73
N PRO A 134 17.03 -7.26 12.78
CA PRO A 134 17.94 -7.27 13.93
C PRO A 134 17.29 -6.78 15.24
N TYR A 135 16.14 -6.11 15.16
CA TYR A 135 15.36 -5.65 16.32
C TYR A 135 14.14 -6.55 16.60
N GLY A 136 14.07 -7.74 16.01
CA GLY A 136 12.96 -8.67 16.22
C GLY A 136 11.65 -8.28 15.52
N VAL A 137 11.72 -7.41 14.51
CA VAL A 137 10.56 -7.03 13.69
C VAL A 137 10.72 -7.58 12.27
N ILE A 138 9.83 -8.47 11.86
CA ILE A 138 9.87 -9.13 10.56
C ILE A 138 8.87 -8.47 9.61
N SER A 139 9.29 -8.19 8.37
CA SER A 139 8.39 -7.64 7.34
C SER A 139 8.23 -8.61 6.18
N ASN A 140 6.98 -8.88 5.79
CA ASN A 140 6.65 -9.69 4.62
C ASN A 140 5.66 -8.95 3.71
N ALA A 141 5.77 -9.18 2.40
CA ALA A 141 4.78 -8.74 1.43
C ALA A 141 3.91 -9.93 1.02
N VAL A 142 2.60 -9.70 0.83
CA VAL A 142 1.64 -10.75 0.46
C VAL A 142 0.77 -10.31 -0.70
N HIS A 143 0.55 -11.22 -1.65
CA HIS A 143 -0.52 -11.13 -2.62
C HIS A 143 -1.66 -12.05 -2.16
N PRO A 144 -2.87 -11.52 -1.84
CA PRO A 144 -3.93 -12.33 -1.23
C PRO A 144 -4.65 -13.27 -2.21
N GLY A 145 -4.44 -13.09 -3.52
CA GLY A 145 -5.14 -13.80 -4.58
C GLY A 145 -5.63 -12.84 -5.67
N ASN A 146 -5.84 -13.37 -6.87
CA ASN A 146 -6.31 -12.58 -8.01
C ASN A 146 -7.82 -12.38 -7.94
N MET A 147 -8.27 -11.16 -8.29
CA MET A 147 -9.68 -10.78 -8.39
C MET A 147 -10.55 -11.13 -7.16
N MET A 148 -9.98 -11.04 -5.96
CA MET A 148 -10.74 -11.18 -4.71
C MET A 148 -11.90 -10.18 -4.67
N TYR A 149 -13.13 -10.67 -4.54
CA TYR A 149 -14.32 -9.81 -4.59
C TYR A 149 -14.37 -8.86 -3.38
N THR A 150 -13.97 -7.60 -3.60
CA THR A 150 -13.94 -6.50 -2.62
C THR A 150 -14.40 -5.21 -3.30
N SER A 151 -14.69 -4.14 -2.54
CA SER A 151 -15.08 -2.84 -3.11
C SER A 151 -13.91 -2.03 -3.73
N ILE A 152 -12.75 -2.64 -3.96
CA ILE A 152 -11.56 -1.96 -4.51
C ILE A 152 -11.75 -1.50 -5.95
N HIS A 153 -12.60 -2.20 -6.72
CA HIS A 153 -12.89 -1.87 -8.13
C HIS A 153 -14.02 -0.85 -8.32
N ARG A 154 -14.60 -0.32 -7.23
CA ARG A 154 -15.81 0.54 -7.26
C ARG A 154 -15.68 1.79 -8.14
N ASN A 155 -14.47 2.27 -8.35
CA ASN A 155 -14.20 3.46 -9.15
C ASN A 155 -14.06 3.14 -10.65
N TRP A 156 -14.14 1.86 -11.05
CA TRP A 156 -13.96 1.46 -12.44
C TRP A 156 -14.96 0.38 -12.88
N TRP A 157 -15.97 0.82 -13.64
CA TRP A 157 -17.12 -0.02 -14.01
C TRP A 157 -16.74 -1.26 -14.84
N VAL A 158 -15.75 -1.15 -15.73
CA VAL A 158 -15.23 -2.32 -16.50
C VAL A 158 -14.66 -3.36 -15.55
N TYR A 159 -13.88 -2.93 -14.55
CA TYR A 159 -13.34 -3.84 -13.53
C TYR A 159 -14.43 -4.40 -12.63
N THR A 160 -15.49 -3.63 -12.37
CA THR A 160 -16.66 -4.14 -11.63
C THR A 160 -17.31 -5.31 -12.34
N VAL A 161 -17.49 -5.22 -13.67
CA VAL A 161 -18.01 -6.33 -14.49
C VAL A 161 -17.05 -7.52 -14.47
N LEU A 162 -15.74 -7.29 -14.68
CA LEU A 162 -14.73 -8.35 -14.65
C LEU A 162 -14.67 -9.08 -13.30
N PHE A 163 -14.66 -8.36 -12.18
CA PHE A 163 -14.67 -8.96 -10.84
C PHE A 163 -15.95 -9.75 -10.58
N THR A 164 -17.09 -9.27 -11.08
CA THR A 164 -18.37 -9.98 -10.94
C THR A 164 -18.38 -11.29 -11.72
N LEU A 165 -17.85 -11.29 -12.95
CA LEU A 165 -17.74 -12.49 -13.78
C LEU A 165 -16.68 -13.48 -13.26
N ALA A 166 -15.56 -12.98 -12.72
CA ALA A 166 -14.49 -13.81 -12.17
C ALA A 166 -14.82 -14.41 -10.80
N ARG A 167 -15.80 -13.84 -10.08
CA ARG A 167 -16.18 -14.25 -8.72
C ARG A 167 -16.30 -15.77 -8.51
N PRO A 168 -16.93 -16.58 -9.39
CA PRO A 168 -17.08 -18.03 -9.20
C PRO A 168 -15.75 -18.79 -9.21
N PHE A 169 -14.70 -18.20 -9.79
CA PHE A 169 -13.38 -18.81 -10.00
C PHE A 169 -12.31 -18.23 -9.06
N THR A 170 -12.72 -17.37 -8.14
CA THR A 170 -11.82 -16.67 -7.21
C THR A 170 -12.17 -17.05 -5.77
N LYS A 171 -11.23 -16.87 -4.83
CA LYS A 171 -11.53 -17.16 -3.43
C LYS A 171 -12.65 -16.23 -2.95
N SER A 172 -13.68 -16.83 -2.36
CA SER A 172 -14.75 -16.09 -1.71
C SER A 172 -14.30 -15.65 -0.31
N MET A 173 -14.67 -14.44 0.09
CA MET A 173 -14.51 -13.93 1.47
C MET A 173 -15.64 -14.44 2.40
N VAL A 174 -16.61 -15.17 1.85
CA VAL A 174 -17.70 -15.78 2.63
C VAL A 174 -17.12 -16.96 3.39
N SER A 175 -17.05 -16.80 4.72
CA SER A 175 -16.89 -17.91 5.66
C SER A 175 -18.08 -18.86 5.52
N GLU A 176 -17.81 -20.16 5.55
CA GLU A 176 -18.81 -21.15 5.98
C GLU A 176 -19.39 -20.77 7.36
#